data_AF-A0A2T6D106-F1
#
_entry.id   AF-A0A2T6D106-F1
#
_cell.length_a   1.000
_cell.length_b   1.000
_cell.length_c   1.000
_cell.angle_alpha   90.00
_cell.angle_beta   90.00
_cell.angle_gamma   90.00
#
_symmetry.space_group_name_H-M   'P 1'
#
loop_
_entity.id
_entity.type
_entity.pdbx_description
1 polymer ?
#
loop_
_entity_poly.entity_id
_entity_poly.type
_entity_poly.pdbx_seq_one_letter_code
_entity_poly.pdbx_strand_id
1 'polypeptide(L)'
;MGGNFRSPDPGDSPRGCRGDRAKPASLTPAPTPFMTTRPTKPSPTLRKRTTLTMLARKTSLVITPIVAILTAALASGCAKPPQERTKWAGQEQGLPDYRLPEKTFFKIDDTFLKNRKVFAWYMPCTSVFPSWDDASVEQREANFMAEIQMAQSMGIDGFGLDIMQDNENYHRSIEAMFRAAKRLNTGFKLFFEFDYGQPTLEQRAADILMLMKKYADHEVYEKVDGKPLVAAYGPDGWVIDGNNKPSYAGSVKWWRDNITEPLRKDGMEIYFVPATFRQVWSGGVNSQSASAEITDWGDLIQGLSLWQIQLSPNGVGLQNLERLGRALHESGKTWMSTIAMHYWCGAGKSIPSWYWRPGDPESDNKPNGTYYEHSGGKGLDAQWRSVIDVQKPEWVMMLTWNDYNESYIIPVDDLHKYRNGTGDAPYGWYKSMAGLDELNRYYIQWYKTGVQPTITDDTLFFSYRTSSQKLVPSADRRPPVKIGNGPIKDEIYITTALTAPAQVEVFSGQERTRIDVPAGIHHVEVPFQAGRQYFALWRDGKQIASGEGTPVNSNIQFHDYWPTTGYIRAN
;
A
#
# COMPACT_ATOMS: atom_id res chain seq x y z
N MET A 1 5.29 16.31 -37.32
CA MET A 1 6.74 16.63 -37.26
C MET A 1 7.34 15.78 -36.14
N GLY A 2 8.53 15.20 -36.33
CA GLY A 2 9.11 14.28 -35.35
C GLY A 2 9.76 15.01 -34.17
N GLY A 3 9.38 14.68 -32.94
CA GLY A 3 10.07 15.11 -31.73
C GLY A 3 10.93 13.98 -31.17
N ASN A 4 12.23 14.23 -31.00
CA ASN A 4 13.13 13.27 -30.36
C ASN A 4 12.86 13.22 -28.84
N PHE A 5 12.16 12.18 -28.39
CA PHE A 5 12.09 11.87 -26.96
C PHE A 5 13.46 11.42 -26.47
N ARG A 6 13.98 12.08 -25.44
CA ARG A 6 15.11 11.57 -24.64
C ARG A 6 14.56 10.68 -23.52
N SER A 7 15.23 9.56 -23.28
CA SER A 7 14.99 8.71 -22.12
C SER A 7 15.19 9.48 -20.80
N PRO A 8 14.55 9.07 -19.70
CA PRO A 8 14.92 9.55 -18.36
C PRO A 8 16.36 9.15 -18.04
N ASP A 9 17.07 10.03 -17.30
CA ASP A 9 18.49 9.92 -17.02
C ASP A 9 18.73 9.02 -15.77
N PRO A 10 19.49 7.91 -15.86
CA PRO A 10 19.70 6.99 -14.75
C PRO A 10 20.86 7.43 -13.87
N GLY A 11 20.58 7.89 -12.65
CA GLY A 11 21.59 8.57 -11.83
C GLY A 11 21.35 8.59 -10.32
N ASP A 12 21.28 7.42 -9.68
CA ASP A 12 21.70 7.26 -8.28
C ASP A 12 22.21 5.81 -8.04
N SER A 13 23.53 5.64 -8.10
CA SER A 13 24.24 4.39 -7.82
C SER A 13 25.71 4.72 -7.52
N PRO A 14 26.12 4.82 -6.24
CA PRO A 14 27.43 5.33 -5.88
C PRO A 14 28.54 4.34 -6.24
N ARG A 15 29.47 4.78 -7.10
CA ARG A 15 30.70 4.05 -7.41
C ARG A 15 31.57 4.02 -6.15
N GLY A 16 31.80 2.84 -5.59
CA GLY A 16 32.64 2.69 -4.40
C GLY A 16 34.09 3.09 -4.66
N CYS A 17 34.75 3.70 -3.66
CA CYS A 17 36.20 3.83 -3.65
C CYS A 17 36.77 3.70 -2.23
N ARG A 18 38.01 3.19 -2.19
CA ARG A 18 38.77 2.71 -1.03
C ARG A 18 38.83 3.74 0.10
N GLY A 19 38.60 3.29 1.33
CA GLY A 19 38.89 4.09 2.53
C GLY A 19 40.36 4.04 2.93
N ASP A 20 40.76 4.96 3.82
CA ASP A 20 42.08 4.96 4.45
C ASP A 20 41.97 5.22 5.97
N ARG A 21 43.06 4.97 6.72
CA ARG A 21 43.02 4.70 8.16
C ARG A 21 43.21 5.92 9.06
N ALA A 22 42.44 5.97 10.16
CA ALA A 22 42.83 6.64 11.41
C ALA A 22 42.42 5.78 12.63
N LYS A 23 43.17 5.84 13.74
CA LYS A 23 42.92 5.08 14.99
C LYS A 23 42.40 6.00 16.11
N PRO A 24 41.66 5.46 17.10
CA PRO A 24 41.17 6.22 18.26
C PRO A 24 42.19 6.34 19.40
N ALA A 25 41.92 7.28 20.31
CA ALA A 25 42.54 7.45 21.63
C ALA A 25 41.40 7.36 22.68
N SER A 26 41.33 6.35 23.55
CA SER A 26 41.98 6.27 24.87
C SER A 26 41.61 7.42 25.82
N LEU A 27 41.19 7.25 27.08
CA LEU A 27 40.81 6.15 27.97
C LEU A 27 40.61 6.82 29.36
N THR A 28 39.58 6.43 30.13
CA THR A 28 39.50 6.33 31.63
C THR A 28 40.43 7.17 32.54
N PRO A 29 39.92 7.72 33.68
CA PRO A 29 39.79 6.87 34.89
C PRO A 29 38.59 7.13 35.82
N ALA A 30 38.36 6.18 36.74
CA ALA A 30 37.54 6.32 37.95
C ALA A 30 38.46 6.43 39.20
N PRO A 31 37.93 6.70 40.42
CA PRO A 31 37.55 5.58 41.29
C PRO A 31 36.32 5.80 42.20
N THR A 32 35.91 4.71 42.88
CA THR A 32 34.86 4.57 43.93
C THR A 32 35.48 4.68 45.35
N PRO A 33 34.82 4.37 46.50
CA PRO A 33 33.43 3.98 46.80
C PRO A 33 32.77 4.74 48.01
N PHE A 34 31.53 4.38 48.41
CA PHE A 34 31.18 4.02 49.82
C PHE A 34 29.79 3.33 49.97
N MET A 35 29.56 2.75 51.15
CA MET A 35 28.71 1.60 51.53
C MET A 35 27.17 1.77 51.70
N THR A 36 26.44 0.66 51.49
CA THR A 36 25.23 0.16 52.22
C THR A 36 23.88 0.93 52.11
N THR A 37 22.67 0.37 52.35
CA THR A 37 22.18 -0.92 52.93
C THR A 37 21.05 -1.59 52.08
N ARG A 38 20.58 -2.78 52.52
CA ARG A 38 19.32 -3.51 52.17
C ARG A 38 18.73 -4.07 53.49
N PRO A 39 17.52 -4.71 53.59
CA PRO A 39 16.74 -5.48 52.59
C PRO A 39 15.31 -4.86 52.38
N THR A 40 14.14 -5.51 52.16
CA THR A 40 13.65 -6.92 52.17
C THR A 40 12.35 -7.08 51.35
N LYS A 41 11.85 -8.32 51.20
CA LYS A 41 10.42 -8.69 51.00
C LYS A 41 10.02 -9.69 52.11
N PRO A 42 8.73 -9.99 52.32
CA PRO A 42 8.27 -11.31 51.86
C PRO A 42 6.81 -11.38 51.32
N SER A 43 6.53 -12.46 50.61
CA SER A 43 5.19 -13.06 50.40
C SER A 43 5.23 -14.47 51.01
N PRO A 44 4.09 -15.12 51.35
CA PRO A 44 3.97 -16.53 50.91
C PRO A 44 2.54 -17.12 50.72
N THR A 45 2.42 -18.08 49.77
CA THR A 45 1.68 -19.38 49.87
C THR A 45 0.13 -19.47 49.98
N LEU A 46 -0.57 -20.60 49.69
CA LEU A 46 -0.43 -21.78 48.78
C LEU A 46 -1.64 -22.76 48.96
N ARG A 47 -1.84 -23.74 48.02
CA ARG A 47 -2.57 -25.05 48.11
C ARG A 47 -4.04 -25.08 47.58
N LYS A 48 -4.38 -25.92 46.57
CA LYS A 48 -4.81 -27.38 46.53
C LYS A 48 -6.28 -27.61 46.98
N ARG A 49 -7.09 -28.57 46.48
CA ARG A 49 -6.86 -29.88 45.79
C ARG A 49 -8.09 -30.37 44.97
N THR A 50 -7.96 -31.55 44.34
CA THR A 50 -8.90 -32.47 43.62
C THR A 50 -10.38 -32.56 44.09
N THR A 51 -11.36 -33.12 43.34
CA THR A 51 -11.47 -34.55 42.88
C THR A 51 -12.61 -34.82 41.86
N LEU A 52 -12.52 -35.95 41.12
CA LEU A 52 -13.56 -36.55 40.24
C LEU A 52 -14.81 -37.07 41.00
N THR A 53 -15.92 -37.36 40.30
CA THR A 53 -16.60 -38.69 40.20
C THR A 53 -17.73 -38.67 39.15
N MET A 54 -17.97 -39.77 38.42
CA MET A 54 -19.15 -39.99 37.57
C MET A 54 -20.25 -40.80 38.29
N LEU A 55 -21.52 -40.59 37.95
CA LEU A 55 -22.59 -41.59 37.67
C LEU A 55 -23.98 -40.87 37.68
N ALA A 56 -25.10 -41.44 37.19
CA ALA A 56 -25.45 -42.02 35.90
C ALA A 56 -26.95 -42.39 35.92
N ARG A 57 -27.60 -42.50 34.74
CA ARG A 57 -28.93 -43.12 34.48
C ARG A 57 -30.17 -42.48 35.14
N LYS A 58 -31.12 -42.12 34.28
CA LYS A 58 -32.34 -42.95 34.08
C LYS A 58 -32.80 -42.85 32.62
N THR A 59 -33.55 -43.86 32.16
CA THR A 59 -33.81 -44.13 30.73
C THR A 59 -35.27 -44.46 30.49
N SER A 60 -35.80 -44.03 29.33
CA SER A 60 -36.96 -44.60 28.61
C SER A 60 -36.70 -44.38 27.11
N LEU A 61 -36.73 -45.38 26.20
CA LEU A 61 -37.87 -46.15 25.68
C LEU A 61 -38.87 -45.26 24.90
N VAL A 62 -39.27 -45.50 23.63
CA VAL A 62 -38.87 -46.40 22.50
C VAL A 62 -39.30 -45.64 21.18
N ILE A 63 -38.87 -45.86 19.92
CA ILE A 63 -39.20 -46.88 18.88
C ILE A 63 -38.39 -46.51 17.59
N THR A 64 -38.00 -47.48 16.75
CA THR A 64 -37.27 -47.33 15.46
C THR A 64 -38.19 -46.98 14.26
N PRO A 65 -37.68 -46.40 13.14
CA PRO A 65 -37.13 -47.25 12.05
C PRO A 65 -35.93 -46.65 11.30
N ILE A 66 -35.35 -47.44 10.37
CA ILE A 66 -34.18 -47.09 9.55
C ILE A 66 -34.63 -46.56 8.17
N VAL A 67 -34.49 -45.25 7.93
CA VAL A 67 -34.41 -44.61 6.59
C VAL A 67 -33.51 -43.36 6.73
N ALA A 68 -32.92 -42.88 5.62
CA ALA A 68 -32.18 -41.62 5.45
C ALA A 68 -30.66 -41.58 5.76
N ILE A 69 -29.88 -42.49 5.14
CA ILE A 69 -28.48 -42.20 4.78
C ILE A 69 -28.45 -41.66 3.34
N LEU A 70 -28.83 -40.38 3.11
CA LEU A 70 -28.49 -39.60 1.88
C LEU A 70 -29.01 -38.14 1.83
N THR A 71 -28.89 -37.35 2.91
CA THR A 71 -29.02 -35.86 2.84
C THR A 71 -28.21 -35.16 3.93
N ALA A 72 -26.88 -35.15 3.80
CA ALA A 72 -25.98 -34.41 4.69
C ALA A 72 -24.87 -33.65 3.92
N ALA A 73 -25.12 -33.35 2.64
CA ALA A 73 -24.15 -32.73 1.72
C ALA A 73 -24.84 -31.72 0.77
N LEU A 74 -25.69 -30.83 1.32
CA LEU A 74 -26.27 -29.68 0.61
C LEU A 74 -26.84 -28.65 1.62
N ALA A 75 -25.98 -28.14 2.51
CA ALA A 75 -26.35 -27.13 3.53
C ALA A 75 -25.28 -26.05 3.76
N SER A 76 -24.25 -25.97 2.91
CA SER A 76 -23.25 -24.90 2.90
C SER A 76 -23.82 -23.65 2.20
N GLY A 77 -24.85 -23.04 2.79
CA GLY A 77 -25.60 -21.92 2.20
C GLY A 77 -26.25 -20.96 3.20
N CYS A 78 -26.10 -21.18 4.51
CA CYS A 78 -26.47 -20.16 5.50
C CYS A 78 -25.36 -19.11 5.56
N ALA A 79 -25.67 -17.87 5.16
CA ALA A 79 -24.81 -16.73 5.44
C ALA A 79 -24.55 -16.64 6.95
N LYS A 80 -23.31 -16.31 7.35
CA LYS A 80 -23.05 -15.94 8.74
C LYS A 80 -23.93 -14.72 9.08
N PRO A 81 -24.49 -14.62 10.29
CA PRO A 81 -25.10 -13.36 10.73
C PRO A 81 -24.06 -12.24 10.64
N PRO A 82 -24.48 -10.96 10.43
CA PRO A 82 -23.56 -9.83 10.36
C PRO A 82 -22.59 -9.85 11.55
N GLN A 83 -21.31 -10.06 11.25
CA GLN A 83 -20.31 -10.28 12.27
C GLN A 83 -19.98 -8.92 12.89
N GLU A 84 -20.34 -8.72 14.16
CA GLU A 84 -20.10 -7.45 14.88
C GLU A 84 -18.69 -6.93 14.63
N ARG A 85 -18.58 -5.65 14.25
CA ARG A 85 -17.33 -5.01 13.83
C ARG A 85 -16.23 -5.32 14.84
N THR A 86 -15.27 -6.15 14.44
CA THR A 86 -14.23 -6.65 15.36
C THR A 86 -13.58 -5.49 16.11
N LYS A 87 -13.31 -5.67 17.42
CA LYS A 87 -12.65 -4.64 18.23
C LYS A 87 -11.38 -4.18 17.53
N TRP A 88 -11.22 -2.87 17.40
CA TRP A 88 -10.07 -2.30 16.72
C TRP A 88 -8.82 -2.36 17.62
N ALA A 89 -7.72 -2.89 17.09
CA ALA A 89 -6.49 -3.08 17.86
C ALA A 89 -5.86 -1.75 18.31
N GLY A 90 -6.00 -0.68 17.51
CA GLY A 90 -5.51 0.66 17.88
C GLY A 90 -6.25 1.30 19.06
N GLN A 91 -7.44 0.81 19.42
CA GLN A 91 -8.21 1.33 20.56
C GLN A 91 -7.48 1.11 21.90
N GLU A 92 -6.72 0.02 22.01
CA GLU A 92 -5.92 -0.29 23.20
C GLU A 92 -4.70 0.64 23.35
N GLN A 93 -4.40 1.41 22.30
CA GLN A 93 -3.31 2.40 22.24
C GLN A 93 -3.81 3.84 22.44
N GLY A 94 -5.12 4.04 22.64
CA GLY A 94 -5.74 5.37 22.82
C GLY A 94 -6.03 6.14 21.52
N LEU A 95 -5.85 5.51 20.36
CA LEU A 95 -6.02 6.11 19.04
C LEU A 95 -7.52 6.25 18.65
N PRO A 96 -7.88 7.17 17.72
CA PRO A 96 -9.20 7.18 17.08
C PRO A 96 -9.31 6.08 16.01
N ASP A 97 -10.51 5.54 15.76
CA ASP A 97 -10.70 4.42 14.81
C ASP A 97 -10.62 4.88 13.34
N TYR A 98 -9.42 4.81 12.76
CA TYR A 98 -9.12 5.18 11.37
C TYR A 98 -9.73 4.26 10.30
N ARG A 99 -10.42 3.17 10.66
CA ARG A 99 -11.06 2.26 9.69
C ARG A 99 -12.28 2.92 9.07
N LEU A 100 -12.45 2.79 7.75
CA LEU A 100 -13.62 3.32 7.03
C LEU A 100 -14.95 2.84 7.68
N PRO A 101 -15.97 3.72 7.80
CA PRO A 101 -17.25 3.36 8.40
C PRO A 101 -17.94 2.20 7.70
N GLU A 102 -18.70 1.38 8.42
CA GLU A 102 -19.40 0.23 7.82
C GLU A 102 -20.49 0.67 6.84
N LYS A 103 -21.24 1.74 7.15
CA LYS A 103 -22.08 2.39 6.15
C LYS A 103 -21.19 3.05 5.09
N THR A 104 -21.34 2.61 3.86
CA THR A 104 -20.77 3.24 2.65
C THR A 104 -21.87 3.85 1.78
N PHE A 105 -21.49 4.57 0.74
CA PHE A 105 -22.41 5.31 -0.15
C PHE A 105 -23.07 4.45 -1.23
N PHE A 106 -22.78 3.15 -1.26
CA PHE A 106 -23.25 2.19 -2.24
C PHE A 106 -23.72 0.88 -1.60
N LYS A 107 -24.47 0.08 -2.36
CA LYS A 107 -24.88 -1.27 -1.96
C LYS A 107 -23.67 -2.22 -2.01
N ILE A 108 -23.24 -2.68 -0.83
CA ILE A 108 -22.26 -3.77 -0.68
C ILE A 108 -22.85 -5.07 -1.25
N ASP A 109 -21.99 -5.86 -1.89
CA ASP A 109 -22.30 -7.19 -2.42
C ASP A 109 -21.10 -8.10 -2.11
N ASP A 110 -21.35 -9.21 -1.42
CA ASP A 110 -20.34 -10.16 -0.96
C ASP A 110 -20.13 -11.33 -1.96
N THR A 111 -20.78 -11.31 -3.13
CA THR A 111 -20.70 -12.37 -4.15
C THR A 111 -19.43 -12.30 -4.99
N PHE A 112 -18.28 -12.16 -4.33
CA PHE A 112 -16.98 -11.99 -4.99
C PHE A 112 -16.63 -13.15 -5.94
N LEU A 113 -16.13 -12.78 -7.12
CA LEU A 113 -15.60 -13.68 -8.12
C LEU A 113 -14.34 -14.38 -7.58
N LYS A 114 -14.19 -15.65 -7.97
CA LYS A 114 -12.95 -16.39 -7.69
C LYS A 114 -11.77 -15.73 -8.40
N ASN A 115 -10.60 -15.83 -7.79
CA ASN A 115 -9.33 -15.34 -8.32
C ASN A 115 -9.36 -13.82 -8.66
N ARG A 116 -10.10 -13.02 -7.88
CA ARG A 116 -9.94 -11.56 -7.82
C ARG A 116 -9.54 -11.14 -6.41
N LYS A 117 -8.36 -10.54 -6.28
CA LYS A 117 -7.83 -10.03 -5.00
C LYS A 117 -7.22 -8.64 -5.19
N VAL A 118 -7.33 -7.81 -4.16
CA VAL A 118 -6.65 -6.53 -4.07
C VAL A 118 -5.65 -6.60 -2.94
N PHE A 119 -4.37 -6.47 -3.26
CA PHE A 119 -3.28 -6.36 -2.32
C PHE A 119 -2.85 -4.90 -2.19
N ALA A 120 -2.10 -4.55 -1.14
CA ALA A 120 -1.34 -3.30 -1.10
C ALA A 120 0.14 -3.58 -0.87
N TRP A 121 1.00 -2.78 -1.49
CA TRP A 121 2.44 -2.85 -1.31
C TRP A 121 2.81 -2.23 0.03
N TYR A 122 3.46 -3.00 0.89
CA TYR A 122 3.66 -2.68 2.29
C TYR A 122 5.14 -2.72 2.63
N MET A 123 5.64 -1.69 3.29
CA MET A 123 7.04 -1.58 3.73
C MET A 123 7.14 -1.95 5.22
N PRO A 124 7.64 -3.15 5.60
CA PRO A 124 7.81 -3.54 7.03
C PRO A 124 8.83 -2.69 7.79
N CYS A 125 9.61 -1.92 7.03
CA CYS A 125 10.57 -0.91 7.45
C CYS A 125 9.98 0.50 7.69
N THR A 126 8.69 0.79 7.41
CA THR A 126 8.08 2.13 7.63
C THR A 126 6.68 2.11 8.29
N SER A 127 6.38 1.15 9.18
CA SER A 127 5.13 1.25 9.98
C SER A 127 5.09 2.57 10.74
N VAL A 128 3.96 3.28 10.65
CA VAL A 128 3.77 4.67 11.14
C VAL A 128 3.79 4.81 12.66
N PHE A 129 3.57 3.70 13.36
CA PHE A 129 3.39 3.68 14.80
C PHE A 129 4.71 4.02 15.49
N PRO A 130 4.71 4.85 16.55
CA PRO A 130 5.92 5.53 17.05
C PRO A 130 6.98 4.63 17.71
N SER A 131 6.82 3.31 17.62
CA SER A 131 7.50 2.30 18.43
C SER A 131 8.39 1.33 17.63
N TRP A 132 8.74 1.63 16.37
CA TRP A 132 9.45 0.67 15.50
C TRP A 132 10.85 0.24 16.00
N ASP A 133 11.54 1.05 16.81
CA ASP A 133 12.79 0.66 17.45
C ASP A 133 12.56 -0.07 18.79
N ASP A 134 11.93 0.61 19.76
CA ASP A 134 11.86 0.16 21.16
C ASP A 134 10.65 -0.73 21.53
N ALA A 135 9.73 -1.04 20.60
CA ALA A 135 8.56 -1.85 20.91
C ALA A 135 8.87 -3.29 21.35
N SER A 136 8.14 -3.74 22.37
CA SER A 136 7.92 -5.18 22.61
C SER A 136 7.20 -5.83 21.43
N VAL A 137 7.30 -7.16 21.32
CA VAL A 137 6.73 -7.89 20.18
C VAL A 137 5.21 -7.76 20.15
N GLU A 138 4.56 -7.73 21.31
CA GLU A 138 3.12 -7.58 21.48
C GLU A 138 2.61 -6.23 20.98
N GLN A 139 3.39 -5.16 21.17
CA GLN A 139 3.06 -3.83 20.65
C GLN A 139 3.21 -3.78 19.13
N ARG A 140 4.26 -4.41 18.56
CA ARG A 140 4.41 -4.54 17.10
C ARG A 140 3.25 -5.33 16.50
N GLU A 141 2.87 -6.46 17.11
CA GLU A 141 1.70 -7.23 16.73
C GLU A 141 0.42 -6.37 16.77
N ALA A 142 0.18 -5.60 17.82
CA ALA A 142 -1.00 -4.74 17.95
C ALA A 142 -1.06 -3.62 16.89
N ASN A 143 0.09 -3.02 16.53
CA ASN A 143 0.20 -2.04 15.45
C ASN A 143 -0.18 -2.67 14.11
N PHE A 144 0.45 -3.79 13.74
CA PHE A 144 0.15 -4.50 12.50
C PHE A 144 -1.29 -5.03 12.45
N MET A 145 -1.87 -5.45 13.58
CA MET A 145 -3.29 -5.79 13.66
C MET A 145 -4.19 -4.57 13.31
N ALA A 146 -3.84 -3.37 13.78
CA ALA A 146 -4.57 -2.15 13.44
C ALA A 146 -4.45 -1.79 11.96
N GLU A 147 -3.25 -1.92 11.37
CA GLU A 147 -3.01 -1.67 9.94
C GLU A 147 -3.74 -2.66 9.03
N ILE A 148 -3.71 -3.96 9.34
CA ILE A 148 -4.51 -4.97 8.65
C ILE A 148 -6.00 -4.63 8.73
N GLN A 149 -6.51 -4.28 9.92
CA GLN A 149 -7.93 -3.90 10.07
C GLN A 149 -8.30 -2.61 9.31
N MET A 150 -7.35 -1.67 9.10
CA MET A 150 -7.55 -0.50 8.24
C MET A 150 -7.63 -0.92 6.76
N ALA A 151 -6.67 -1.71 6.26
CA ALA A 151 -6.67 -2.20 4.89
C ALA A 151 -7.92 -3.02 4.56
N GLN A 152 -8.34 -3.92 5.46
CA GLN A 152 -9.57 -4.69 5.32
C GLN A 152 -10.83 -3.79 5.28
N SER A 153 -10.83 -2.65 5.96
CA SER A 153 -11.97 -1.71 5.90
C SER A 153 -12.14 -1.05 4.53
N MET A 154 -11.08 -1.00 3.71
CA MET A 154 -11.06 -0.56 2.31
C MET A 154 -11.40 -1.68 1.32
N GLY A 155 -11.40 -2.94 1.77
CA GLY A 155 -11.64 -4.14 0.95
C GLY A 155 -10.37 -4.87 0.46
N ILE A 156 -9.19 -4.46 0.94
CA ILE A 156 -7.88 -5.08 0.62
C ILE A 156 -7.79 -6.46 1.30
N ASP A 157 -7.34 -7.46 0.54
CA ASP A 157 -7.23 -8.87 0.92
C ASP A 157 -5.88 -9.24 1.56
N GLY A 158 -4.83 -8.45 1.33
CA GLY A 158 -3.49 -8.75 1.83
C GLY A 158 -2.42 -7.69 1.56
N PHE A 159 -1.22 -7.95 2.05
CA PHE A 159 -0.02 -7.14 1.80
C PHE A 159 1.06 -7.94 1.06
N GLY A 160 1.63 -7.33 0.01
CA GLY A 160 2.96 -7.72 -0.48
C GLY A 160 4.01 -7.00 0.37
N LEU A 161 4.88 -7.76 1.04
CA LEU A 161 5.84 -7.22 2.00
C LEU A 161 7.19 -6.96 1.30
N ASP A 162 7.59 -5.68 1.23
CA ASP A 162 8.77 -5.20 0.52
C ASP A 162 10.07 -5.50 1.27
N ILE A 163 10.84 -6.47 0.79
CA ILE A 163 12.09 -6.96 1.38
C ILE A 163 13.31 -6.17 0.85
N MET A 164 13.55 -4.99 1.43
CA MET A 164 14.64 -4.11 1.01
C MET A 164 16.06 -4.56 1.42
N GLN A 165 16.20 -5.22 2.59
CA GLN A 165 17.51 -5.51 3.20
C GLN A 165 17.44 -6.57 4.31
N ASP A 166 18.36 -7.53 4.27
CA ASP A 166 18.63 -8.49 5.37
C ASP A 166 19.12 -7.75 6.63
N ASN A 167 18.29 -7.73 7.68
CA ASN A 167 18.66 -7.25 9.02
C ASN A 167 17.63 -7.63 10.09
N GLU A 168 18.04 -7.57 11.36
CA GLU A 168 17.23 -8.01 12.48
C GLU A 168 15.93 -7.19 12.68
N ASN A 169 15.97 -5.84 12.58
CA ASN A 169 14.76 -5.01 12.73
C ASN A 169 13.70 -5.39 11.69
N TYR A 170 14.16 -5.68 10.48
CA TYR A 170 13.33 -6.10 9.36
C TYR A 170 12.72 -7.50 9.61
N HIS A 171 13.54 -8.51 9.94
CA HIS A 171 13.04 -9.85 10.28
C HIS A 171 12.07 -9.88 11.48
N ARG A 172 12.31 -9.06 12.53
CA ARG A 172 11.38 -8.89 13.67
C ARG A 172 10.04 -8.30 13.23
N SER A 173 10.06 -7.40 12.24
CA SER A 173 8.84 -6.76 11.70
C SER A 173 8.01 -7.73 10.85
N ILE A 174 8.67 -8.55 10.00
CA ILE A 174 7.98 -9.67 9.31
C ILE A 174 7.31 -10.59 10.33
N GLU A 175 8.03 -11.03 11.37
CA GLU A 175 7.48 -12.02 12.31
C GLU A 175 6.26 -11.47 13.05
N ALA A 176 6.30 -10.22 13.51
CA ALA A 176 5.16 -9.58 14.16
C ALA A 176 3.96 -9.38 13.19
N MET A 177 4.19 -9.05 11.91
CA MET A 177 3.14 -8.96 10.89
C MET A 177 2.47 -10.33 10.65
N PHE A 178 3.26 -11.41 10.52
CA PHE A 178 2.75 -12.77 10.35
C PHE A 178 1.92 -13.25 11.56
N ARG A 179 2.36 -12.92 12.78
CA ARG A 179 1.61 -13.18 14.01
C ARG A 179 0.33 -12.34 14.10
N ALA A 180 0.37 -11.05 13.73
CA ALA A 180 -0.79 -10.17 13.70
C ALA A 180 -1.89 -10.70 12.78
N ALA A 181 -1.55 -11.07 11.53
CA ALA A 181 -2.49 -11.67 10.59
C ALA A 181 -3.08 -13.00 11.12
N LYS A 182 -2.25 -13.88 11.70
CA LYS A 182 -2.68 -15.15 12.32
C LYS A 182 -3.64 -14.91 13.49
N ARG A 183 -3.36 -13.92 14.33
CA ARG A 183 -4.12 -13.59 15.54
C ARG A 183 -5.46 -12.92 15.22
N LEU A 184 -5.54 -12.15 14.13
CA LEU A 184 -6.81 -11.67 13.58
C LEU A 184 -7.64 -12.81 12.99
N ASN A 185 -7.01 -13.75 12.27
CA ASN A 185 -7.67 -14.87 11.59
C ASN A 185 -8.84 -14.44 10.68
N THR A 186 -8.73 -13.24 10.08
CA THR A 186 -9.75 -12.64 9.20
C THR A 186 -9.62 -13.06 7.74
N GLY A 187 -8.76 -14.05 7.45
CA GLY A 187 -8.43 -14.47 6.07
C GLY A 187 -7.45 -13.56 5.33
N PHE A 188 -6.99 -12.46 5.94
CA PHE A 188 -6.01 -11.55 5.36
C PHE A 188 -4.68 -12.26 5.04
N LYS A 189 -4.04 -11.86 3.94
CA LYS A 189 -2.90 -12.57 3.35
C LYS A 189 -1.61 -11.76 3.29
N LEU A 190 -0.49 -12.46 3.33
CA LEU A 190 0.87 -11.91 3.22
C LEU A 190 1.66 -12.67 2.17
N PHE A 191 2.50 -11.99 1.40
CA PHE A 191 3.54 -12.61 0.58
C PHE A 191 4.79 -11.73 0.55
N PHE A 192 5.88 -12.23 -0.05
CA PHE A 192 7.12 -11.49 -0.16
C PHE A 192 7.30 -10.88 -1.55
N GLU A 193 7.69 -9.62 -1.54
CA GLU A 193 7.98 -8.75 -2.66
C GLU A 193 9.43 -8.28 -2.48
N PHE A 194 10.39 -8.92 -3.15
CA PHE A 194 11.81 -8.67 -2.87
C PHE A 194 12.35 -7.44 -3.64
N ASP A 195 12.79 -6.37 -2.96
CA ASP A 195 13.45 -5.18 -3.56
C ASP A 195 14.83 -4.89 -2.93
N TYR A 196 15.79 -5.79 -3.08
CA TYR A 196 17.09 -5.59 -2.43
C TYR A 196 17.86 -4.41 -3.02
N GLY A 197 17.88 -3.28 -2.30
CA GLY A 197 18.70 -2.11 -2.65
C GLY A 197 20.19 -2.42 -2.52
N GLN A 198 20.64 -2.89 -1.35
CA GLN A 198 22.04 -3.27 -1.06
C GLN A 198 22.08 -4.50 -0.13
N PRO A 199 22.23 -5.71 -0.70
CA PRO A 199 23.50 -6.42 -0.49
C PRO A 199 23.97 -7.15 -1.76
N THR A 200 25.03 -7.98 -1.67
CA THR A 200 25.54 -8.75 -2.82
C THR A 200 24.52 -9.80 -3.29
N LEU A 201 24.63 -10.25 -4.54
CA LEU A 201 23.76 -11.31 -5.09
C LEU A 201 23.76 -12.60 -4.24
N GLU A 202 24.89 -12.96 -3.62
CA GLU A 202 24.98 -14.11 -2.71
C GLU A 202 24.13 -13.92 -1.45
N GLN A 203 24.23 -12.74 -0.83
CA GLN A 203 23.45 -12.37 0.36
C GLN A 203 21.94 -12.29 0.06
N ARG A 204 21.56 -11.74 -1.10
CA ARG A 204 20.15 -11.73 -1.57
C ARG A 204 19.58 -13.14 -1.65
N ALA A 205 20.33 -14.08 -2.26
CA ALA A 205 19.89 -15.46 -2.36
C ALA A 205 19.76 -16.11 -0.97
N ALA A 206 20.69 -15.86 -0.05
CA ALA A 206 20.63 -16.41 1.30
C ALA A 206 19.38 -15.94 2.07
N ASP A 207 19.06 -14.65 2.08
CA ASP A 207 17.89 -14.11 2.80
C ASP A 207 16.57 -14.51 2.13
N ILE A 208 16.47 -14.49 0.79
CA ILE A 208 15.31 -15.03 0.06
C ILE A 208 15.04 -16.49 0.46
N LEU A 209 16.06 -17.36 0.40
CA LEU A 209 15.91 -18.77 0.72
C LEU A 209 15.56 -18.99 2.20
N MET A 210 16.09 -18.17 3.12
CA MET A 210 15.76 -18.22 4.54
C MET A 210 14.30 -17.81 4.78
N LEU A 211 13.87 -16.66 4.25
CA LEU A 211 12.52 -16.14 4.41
C LEU A 211 11.47 -17.08 3.83
N MET A 212 11.69 -17.60 2.61
CA MET A 212 10.79 -18.58 2.00
C MET A 212 10.68 -19.84 2.87
N LYS A 213 11.80 -20.42 3.32
CA LYS A 213 11.78 -21.61 4.20
C LYS A 213 11.14 -21.36 5.56
N LYS A 214 11.20 -20.14 6.10
CA LYS A 214 10.60 -19.79 7.40
C LYS A 214 9.09 -19.57 7.32
N TYR A 215 8.58 -18.97 6.24
CA TYR A 215 7.21 -18.43 6.21
C TYR A 215 6.29 -18.96 5.11
N ALA A 216 6.80 -19.57 4.03
CA ALA A 216 5.98 -19.88 2.85
C ALA A 216 4.88 -20.94 3.07
N ASP A 217 5.02 -21.79 4.10
CA ASP A 217 4.00 -22.75 4.53
C ASP A 217 3.10 -22.24 5.68
N HIS A 218 3.24 -20.98 6.09
CA HIS A 218 2.39 -20.38 7.10
C HIS A 218 0.96 -20.16 6.56
N GLU A 219 -0.07 -20.34 7.40
CA GLU A 219 -1.48 -20.34 6.96
C GLU A 219 -1.97 -18.98 6.39
N VAL A 220 -1.34 -17.87 6.81
CA VAL A 220 -1.61 -16.53 6.27
C VAL A 220 -0.76 -16.18 5.06
N TYR A 221 0.18 -17.04 4.64
CA TYR A 221 0.92 -16.84 3.40
C TYR A 221 -0.05 -16.99 2.21
N GLU A 222 0.08 -16.16 1.18
CA GLU A 222 -0.74 -16.26 -0.02
C GLU A 222 -0.28 -17.45 -0.88
N LYS A 223 -1.22 -18.33 -1.24
CA LYS A 223 -0.94 -19.53 -2.02
C LYS A 223 -1.88 -19.64 -3.21
N VAL A 224 -1.29 -19.82 -4.39
CA VAL A 224 -1.95 -19.89 -5.70
C VAL A 224 -1.61 -21.25 -6.29
N ASP A 225 -2.63 -22.03 -6.64
CA ASP A 225 -2.50 -23.45 -7.03
C ASP A 225 -1.67 -24.30 -6.03
N GLY A 226 -1.74 -23.94 -4.74
CA GLY A 226 -1.00 -24.55 -3.64
C GLY A 226 0.44 -24.03 -3.46
N LYS A 227 0.97 -23.28 -4.44
CA LYS A 227 2.32 -22.72 -4.44
C LYS A 227 2.36 -21.36 -3.73
N PRO A 228 3.39 -21.04 -2.92
CA PRO A 228 3.57 -19.71 -2.33
C PRO A 228 3.69 -18.63 -3.42
N LEU A 229 2.88 -17.57 -3.33
CA LEU A 229 3.04 -16.38 -4.19
C LEU A 229 4.33 -15.66 -3.84
N VAL A 230 5.13 -15.33 -4.85
CA VAL A 230 6.36 -14.54 -4.70
C VAL A 230 6.36 -13.46 -5.76
N ALA A 231 6.82 -12.27 -5.38
CA ALA A 231 7.06 -11.16 -6.28
C ALA A 231 8.45 -10.55 -5.99
N ALA A 232 8.90 -9.64 -6.86
CA ALA A 232 10.16 -8.93 -6.70
C ALA A 232 10.16 -7.66 -7.56
N TYR A 233 10.81 -6.60 -7.06
CA TYR A 233 10.97 -5.32 -7.73
C TYR A 233 12.24 -5.30 -8.61
N GLY A 234 12.05 -4.98 -9.89
CA GLY A 234 13.09 -4.91 -10.91
C GLY A 234 14.08 -6.08 -10.97
N PRO A 235 13.66 -7.35 -10.76
CA PRO A 235 14.58 -8.48 -10.73
C PRO A 235 15.29 -8.70 -12.06
N ASP A 236 14.68 -8.24 -13.16
CA ASP A 236 15.25 -8.22 -14.51
C ASP A 236 16.52 -7.36 -14.60
N GLY A 237 16.67 -6.36 -13.71
CA GLY A 237 17.86 -5.50 -13.61
C GLY A 237 18.93 -5.92 -12.61
N TRP A 238 18.74 -6.97 -11.80
CA TRP A 238 19.63 -7.27 -10.66
C TRP A 238 21.04 -7.75 -11.07
N VAL A 239 21.19 -8.39 -12.22
CA VAL A 239 22.51 -8.77 -12.75
C VAL A 239 22.95 -7.72 -13.78
N ILE A 240 24.16 -7.19 -13.62
CA ILE A 240 24.76 -6.26 -14.59
C ILE A 240 25.69 -6.97 -15.59
N ASP A 241 25.77 -6.44 -16.80
CA ASP A 241 26.67 -6.89 -17.86
C ASP A 241 28.08 -6.27 -17.74
N GLY A 242 28.99 -6.67 -18.63
CA GLY A 242 30.35 -6.11 -18.72
C GLY A 242 30.43 -4.62 -19.11
N ASN A 243 29.30 -3.98 -19.45
CA ASN A 243 29.17 -2.57 -19.74
C ASN A 243 28.47 -1.79 -18.61
N ASN A 244 28.24 -2.42 -17.45
CA ASN A 244 27.52 -1.87 -16.29
C ASN A 244 26.05 -1.49 -16.62
N LYS A 245 25.35 -2.35 -17.38
CA LYS A 245 23.91 -2.24 -17.71
C LYS A 245 23.14 -3.47 -17.24
N PRO A 246 21.80 -3.39 -17.04
CA PRO A 246 20.93 -4.55 -16.85
C PRO A 246 21.18 -5.68 -17.85
N SER A 247 21.40 -6.89 -17.34
CA SER A 247 21.63 -8.12 -18.10
C SER A 247 20.44 -9.05 -17.91
N TYR A 248 19.35 -8.81 -18.65
CA TYR A 248 18.07 -9.52 -18.48
C TYR A 248 18.22 -11.06 -18.47
N ALA A 249 18.96 -11.62 -19.43
CA ALA A 249 19.25 -13.06 -19.47
C ALA A 249 20.14 -13.53 -18.30
N GLY A 250 21.04 -12.68 -17.80
CA GLY A 250 21.83 -12.93 -16.59
C GLY A 250 20.94 -12.97 -15.34
N SER A 251 20.00 -12.04 -15.22
CA SER A 251 19.02 -11.95 -14.14
C SER A 251 18.09 -13.18 -14.11
N VAL A 252 17.52 -13.56 -15.26
CA VAL A 252 16.73 -14.79 -15.42
C VAL A 252 17.53 -16.02 -14.99
N LYS A 253 18.79 -16.13 -15.44
CA LYS A 253 19.67 -17.25 -15.04
C LYS A 253 19.97 -17.23 -13.55
N TRP A 254 20.23 -16.07 -12.97
CA TRP A 254 20.50 -15.94 -11.53
C TRP A 254 19.30 -16.38 -10.68
N TRP A 255 18.09 -15.92 -11.00
CA TRP A 255 16.85 -16.34 -10.31
C TRP A 255 16.57 -17.84 -10.46
N ARG A 256 16.85 -18.41 -11.64
CA ARG A 256 16.74 -19.85 -11.88
C ARG A 256 17.65 -20.63 -10.94
N ASP A 257 18.95 -20.38 -11.03
CA ASP A 257 20.02 -21.18 -10.41
C ASP A 257 20.09 -21.00 -8.89
N ASN A 258 19.82 -19.78 -8.38
CA ASN A 258 20.08 -19.41 -6.98
C ASN A 258 18.81 -19.37 -6.12
N ILE A 259 17.62 -19.22 -6.72
CA ILE A 259 16.35 -19.14 -5.98
C ILE A 259 15.46 -20.35 -6.30
N THR A 260 14.99 -20.47 -7.53
CA THR A 260 13.93 -21.44 -7.85
C THR A 260 14.41 -22.89 -7.90
N GLU A 261 15.65 -23.14 -8.31
CA GLU A 261 16.23 -24.48 -8.27
C GLU A 261 16.50 -24.96 -6.84
N PRO A 262 17.14 -24.18 -5.94
CA PRO A 262 17.27 -24.56 -4.53
C PRO A 262 15.93 -24.80 -3.85
N LEU A 263 14.93 -23.90 -4.02
CA LEU A 263 13.60 -24.13 -3.45
C LEU A 263 12.95 -25.41 -3.98
N ARG A 264 13.03 -25.69 -5.30
CA ARG A 264 12.52 -26.95 -5.87
C ARG A 264 13.25 -28.19 -5.35
N LYS A 265 14.58 -28.12 -5.13
CA LYS A 265 15.38 -29.21 -4.53
C LYS A 265 14.94 -29.51 -3.09
N ASP A 266 14.47 -28.49 -2.36
CA ASP A 266 13.85 -28.62 -1.04
C ASP A 266 12.33 -28.91 -1.09
N GLY A 267 11.76 -29.19 -2.27
CA GLY A 267 10.35 -29.55 -2.45
C GLY A 267 9.37 -28.37 -2.58
N MET A 268 9.85 -27.13 -2.61
CA MET A 268 9.03 -25.92 -2.68
C MET A 268 9.01 -25.34 -4.09
N GLU A 269 7.89 -25.48 -4.80
CA GLU A 269 7.62 -24.69 -6.01
C GLU A 269 6.86 -23.41 -5.66
N ILE A 270 7.36 -22.27 -6.14
CA ILE A 270 6.73 -20.95 -5.97
C ILE A 270 5.83 -20.59 -7.15
N TYR A 271 4.96 -19.60 -6.96
CA TYR A 271 4.18 -18.92 -7.99
C TYR A 271 4.77 -17.52 -8.16
N PHE A 272 5.64 -17.32 -9.16
CA PHE A 272 6.45 -16.11 -9.27
C PHE A 272 5.83 -15.08 -10.24
N VAL A 273 5.58 -13.87 -9.74
CA VAL A 273 4.95 -12.73 -10.44
C VAL A 273 5.74 -11.45 -10.15
N PRO A 274 6.92 -11.26 -10.76
CA PRO A 274 7.76 -10.08 -10.51
C PRO A 274 7.26 -8.80 -11.19
N ALA A 275 7.59 -7.65 -10.60
CA ALA A 275 7.44 -6.33 -11.19
C ALA A 275 8.71 -5.94 -11.96
N THR A 276 8.72 -6.14 -13.28
CA THR A 276 9.91 -5.94 -14.14
C THR A 276 9.89 -4.60 -14.88
N PHE A 277 11.05 -4.11 -15.33
CA PHE A 277 11.19 -2.75 -15.89
C PHE A 277 11.77 -2.64 -17.30
N ARG A 278 12.26 -3.72 -17.91
CA ARG A 278 12.79 -3.72 -19.28
C ARG A 278 11.99 -2.90 -20.29
N GLN A 279 10.67 -3.05 -20.33
CA GLN A 279 9.77 -2.32 -21.22
C GLN A 279 9.76 -0.79 -20.99
N VAL A 280 10.12 -0.34 -19.78
CA VAL A 280 10.35 1.07 -19.43
C VAL A 280 11.77 1.50 -19.84
N TRP A 281 12.78 0.67 -19.56
CA TRP A 281 14.19 1.00 -19.81
C TRP A 281 14.62 0.88 -21.29
N SER A 282 13.99 0.02 -22.09
CA SER A 282 14.41 -0.32 -23.47
C SER A 282 14.00 0.70 -24.55
N GLY A 283 13.91 1.98 -24.20
CA GLY A 283 13.56 3.06 -25.15
C GLY A 283 12.06 3.29 -25.35
N GLY A 284 11.19 2.72 -24.52
CA GLY A 284 9.75 3.00 -24.49
C GLY A 284 8.87 1.77 -24.73
N VAL A 285 7.63 1.86 -24.27
CA VAL A 285 6.70 0.72 -24.22
C VAL A 285 6.03 0.48 -25.57
N ASN A 286 6.23 -0.72 -26.10
CA ASN A 286 5.54 -1.28 -27.26
C ASN A 286 5.19 -2.75 -26.96
N SER A 287 4.43 -3.40 -27.83
CA SER A 287 4.09 -4.82 -27.63
C SER A 287 5.31 -5.73 -27.72
N GLN A 288 6.33 -5.35 -28.51
CA GLN A 288 7.54 -6.15 -28.66
C GLN A 288 8.35 -6.25 -27.36
N SER A 289 8.46 -5.19 -26.57
CA SER A 289 9.18 -5.24 -25.28
C SER A 289 8.42 -6.02 -24.21
N ALA A 290 7.09 -5.93 -24.17
CA ALA A 290 6.24 -6.79 -23.32
C ALA A 290 6.39 -8.29 -23.68
N SER A 291 6.25 -8.65 -24.97
CA SER A 291 6.38 -10.04 -25.41
C SER A 291 7.80 -10.59 -25.23
N ALA A 292 8.84 -9.77 -25.43
CA ALA A 292 10.24 -10.18 -25.22
C ALA A 292 10.52 -10.48 -23.73
N GLU A 293 9.93 -9.72 -22.82
CA GLU A 293 10.10 -9.96 -21.38
C GLU A 293 9.43 -11.28 -20.95
N ILE A 294 8.19 -11.51 -21.37
CA ILE A 294 7.48 -12.79 -21.14
C ILE A 294 8.27 -13.98 -21.71
N THR A 295 8.88 -13.79 -22.88
CA THR A 295 9.67 -14.83 -23.57
C THR A 295 10.95 -15.17 -22.82
N ASP A 296 11.73 -14.18 -22.39
CA ASP A 296 13.04 -14.42 -21.77
C ASP A 296 12.92 -15.00 -20.35
N TRP A 297 11.90 -14.60 -19.57
CA TRP A 297 11.59 -15.27 -18.31
C TRP A 297 11.03 -16.68 -18.52
N GLY A 298 10.17 -16.86 -19.53
CA GLY A 298 9.60 -18.15 -19.91
C GLY A 298 8.85 -18.84 -18.76
N ASP A 299 9.15 -20.11 -18.51
CA ASP A 299 8.51 -20.91 -17.44
C ASP A 299 8.99 -20.57 -16.02
N LEU A 300 9.95 -19.64 -15.88
CA LEU A 300 10.44 -19.20 -14.56
C LEU A 300 9.41 -18.34 -13.81
N ILE A 301 8.47 -17.73 -14.54
CA ILE A 301 7.38 -16.89 -14.02
C ILE A 301 6.01 -17.49 -14.37
N GLN A 302 5.03 -17.25 -13.49
CA GLN A 302 3.62 -17.57 -13.73
C GLN A 302 2.81 -16.32 -14.13
N GLY A 303 3.34 -15.13 -13.87
CA GLY A 303 2.75 -13.84 -14.26
C GLY A 303 3.77 -12.71 -14.24
N LEU A 304 3.32 -11.48 -14.47
CA LEU A 304 4.10 -10.24 -14.23
C LEU A 304 3.25 -9.18 -13.50
N SER A 305 3.96 -8.19 -12.95
CA SER A 305 3.45 -6.91 -12.45
C SER A 305 4.23 -5.76 -13.11
N LEU A 306 3.84 -4.50 -12.86
CA LEU A 306 4.64 -3.31 -13.20
C LEU A 306 4.37 -2.15 -12.24
N TRP A 307 5.41 -1.69 -11.56
CA TRP A 307 5.43 -0.40 -10.86
C TRP A 307 5.55 0.75 -11.87
N GLN A 308 4.46 1.47 -12.18
CA GLN A 308 4.53 2.68 -13.03
C GLN A 308 3.56 3.79 -12.57
N ILE A 309 3.51 3.96 -11.26
CA ILE A 309 2.69 4.96 -10.55
C ILE A 309 2.99 6.41 -10.96
N GLN A 310 4.17 6.67 -11.51
CA GLN A 310 4.51 7.99 -12.02
C GLN A 310 3.69 8.38 -13.26
N LEU A 311 3.28 7.41 -14.09
CA LEU A 311 2.63 7.69 -15.40
C LEU A 311 1.21 7.11 -15.51
N SER A 312 0.70 6.49 -14.46
CA SER A 312 -0.69 6.08 -14.29
C SER A 312 -1.32 6.97 -13.22
N PRO A 313 -2.45 7.65 -13.46
CA PRO A 313 -3.28 7.62 -14.67
C PRO A 313 -2.73 8.47 -15.83
N ASN A 314 -1.96 9.51 -15.53
CA ASN A 314 -1.69 10.60 -16.47
C ASN A 314 -0.41 10.38 -17.28
N GLY A 315 -0.58 10.13 -18.58
CA GLY A 315 0.50 9.95 -19.55
C GLY A 315 0.35 8.64 -20.31
N VAL A 316 1.45 7.91 -20.46
CA VAL A 316 1.47 6.60 -21.13
C VAL A 316 1.32 5.42 -20.17
N GLY A 317 1.46 5.60 -18.85
CA GLY A 317 1.54 4.49 -17.89
C GLY A 317 0.30 3.59 -17.90
N LEU A 318 -0.89 4.19 -17.93
CA LEU A 318 -2.14 3.44 -18.05
C LEU A 318 -2.18 2.56 -19.31
N GLN A 319 -1.75 3.09 -20.46
CA GLN A 319 -1.66 2.34 -21.71
C GLN A 319 -0.59 1.23 -21.68
N ASN A 320 0.39 1.32 -20.77
CA ASN A 320 1.45 0.33 -20.63
C ASN A 320 0.95 -0.86 -19.81
N LEU A 321 0.20 -0.60 -18.74
CA LEU A 321 -0.52 -1.62 -17.97
C LEU A 321 -1.54 -2.37 -18.87
N GLU A 322 -2.24 -1.66 -19.75
CA GLU A 322 -3.14 -2.23 -20.77
C GLU A 322 -2.45 -3.12 -21.81
N ARG A 323 -1.22 -2.79 -22.20
CA ARG A 323 -0.42 -3.59 -23.14
C ARG A 323 0.17 -4.83 -22.46
N LEU A 324 0.63 -4.70 -21.21
CA LEU A 324 1.14 -5.82 -20.42
C LEU A 324 0.03 -6.81 -20.10
N GLY A 325 -1.08 -6.39 -19.49
CA GLY A 325 -2.18 -7.31 -19.17
C GLY A 325 -2.68 -8.09 -20.37
N ARG A 326 -2.78 -7.45 -21.54
CA ARG A 326 -3.09 -8.14 -22.79
C ARG A 326 -2.02 -9.17 -23.17
N ALA A 327 -0.74 -8.80 -23.17
CA ALA A 327 0.36 -9.70 -23.56
C ALA A 327 0.49 -10.90 -22.58
N LEU A 328 0.24 -10.70 -21.29
CA LEU A 328 0.21 -11.76 -20.27
C LEU A 328 -0.93 -12.74 -20.58
N HIS A 329 -2.15 -12.24 -20.80
CA HIS A 329 -3.32 -13.08 -21.11
C HIS A 329 -3.20 -13.80 -22.46
N GLU A 330 -2.67 -13.14 -23.50
CA GLU A 330 -2.34 -13.76 -24.80
C GLU A 330 -1.27 -14.86 -24.66
N SER A 331 -0.44 -14.80 -23.61
CA SER A 331 0.58 -15.80 -23.28
C SER A 331 0.12 -16.83 -22.23
N GLY A 332 -1.14 -16.79 -21.79
CA GLY A 332 -1.67 -17.68 -20.74
C GLY A 332 -1.03 -17.51 -19.35
N LYS A 333 -0.47 -16.33 -19.06
CA LYS A 333 0.15 -15.98 -17.77
C LYS A 333 -0.69 -14.95 -17.01
N THR A 334 -0.56 -14.93 -15.69
CA THR A 334 -1.27 -14.01 -14.80
C THR A 334 -0.82 -12.56 -14.95
N TRP A 335 -1.76 -11.62 -14.83
CA TRP A 335 -1.47 -10.19 -14.73
C TRP A 335 -1.82 -9.67 -13.32
N MET A 336 -0.84 -9.05 -12.66
CA MET A 336 -1.06 -8.22 -11.47
C MET A 336 -0.97 -6.75 -11.87
N SER A 337 -2.11 -6.08 -11.99
CA SER A 337 -2.15 -4.63 -12.29
C SER A 337 -1.73 -3.81 -11.07
N THR A 338 -1.29 -2.58 -11.29
CA THR A 338 -1.03 -1.59 -10.23
C THR A 338 -1.97 -0.39 -10.31
N ILE A 339 -2.27 0.22 -9.16
CA ILE A 339 -3.03 1.48 -9.02
C ILE A 339 -2.39 2.34 -7.94
N ALA A 340 -2.25 3.65 -8.19
CA ALA A 340 -1.84 4.64 -7.20
C ALA A 340 -2.86 5.79 -7.07
N MET A 341 -2.86 6.46 -5.91
CA MET A 341 -3.73 7.61 -5.66
C MET A 341 -3.04 8.96 -5.90
N HIS A 342 -1.73 9.02 -5.69
CA HIS A 342 -0.85 10.18 -5.85
C HIS A 342 0.60 9.70 -5.93
N TYR A 343 1.52 10.55 -6.38
CA TYR A 343 2.96 10.28 -6.31
C TYR A 343 3.79 11.56 -6.20
N TRP A 344 4.69 11.60 -5.22
CA TRP A 344 5.71 12.64 -5.09
C TRP A 344 7.00 12.05 -4.51
N CYS A 345 7.99 11.80 -5.37
CA CYS A 345 9.29 11.31 -4.94
C CYS A 345 10.20 12.47 -4.51
N GLY A 346 10.96 12.30 -3.43
CA GLY A 346 12.13 13.13 -3.11
C GLY A 346 11.87 14.39 -2.26
N ALA A 347 10.82 14.41 -1.44
CA ALA A 347 10.67 15.42 -0.40
C ALA A 347 11.67 15.16 0.74
N GLY A 348 12.78 15.89 0.83
CA GLY A 348 13.84 15.61 1.83
C GLY A 348 13.41 15.65 3.31
N LYS A 349 12.23 16.19 3.61
CA LYS A 349 11.59 16.20 4.95
C LYS A 349 10.57 15.06 5.18
N SER A 350 10.37 14.16 4.22
CA SER A 350 9.46 13.00 4.32
C SER A 350 10.17 11.66 4.54
N ILE A 351 11.51 11.65 4.70
CA ILE A 351 12.31 10.42 4.63
C ILE A 351 13.31 10.35 5.79
N PRO A 352 13.48 9.20 6.46
CA PRO A 352 14.62 8.98 7.34
C PRO A 352 15.93 9.08 6.56
N SER A 353 16.93 9.79 7.09
CA SER A 353 18.25 9.95 6.44
C SER A 353 19.00 8.64 6.19
N TRP A 354 18.60 7.55 6.84
CA TRP A 354 19.15 6.21 6.71
C TRP A 354 18.36 5.28 5.76
N TYR A 355 17.13 5.64 5.38
CA TYR A 355 16.18 4.69 4.76
C TYR A 355 16.46 4.40 3.29
N TRP A 356 16.69 5.44 2.47
CA TRP A 356 16.87 5.29 1.02
C TRP A 356 18.13 5.96 0.47
N ARG A 357 18.92 6.63 1.31
CA ARG A 357 20.17 7.32 0.91
C ARG A 357 21.38 7.09 1.83
N PRO A 358 21.80 5.84 2.12
CA PRO A 358 23.04 5.58 2.86
C PRO A 358 24.25 6.27 2.23
N GLY A 359 24.80 7.29 2.91
CA GLY A 359 25.94 8.08 2.44
C GLY A 359 25.58 9.33 1.62
N ASP A 360 24.31 9.62 1.37
CA ASP A 360 23.85 10.79 0.61
C ASP A 360 22.80 11.62 1.40
N PRO A 361 23.23 12.33 2.47
CA PRO A 361 22.33 13.05 3.39
C PRO A 361 21.62 14.25 2.73
N GLU A 362 20.50 14.72 3.31
CA GLU A 362 19.83 15.94 2.85
C GLU A 362 20.78 17.16 2.87
N SER A 363 20.72 18.02 1.86
CA SER A 363 21.44 19.29 1.83
C SER A 363 20.71 20.35 1.01
N ASP A 364 20.99 21.62 1.31
CA ASP A 364 20.36 22.82 0.72
C ASP A 364 20.41 22.87 -0.82
N ASN A 365 21.31 22.11 -1.45
CA ASN A 365 21.51 22.09 -2.91
C ASN A 365 20.76 20.95 -3.63
N LYS A 366 20.09 20.04 -2.91
CA LYS A 366 19.37 18.92 -3.55
C LYS A 366 18.06 19.38 -4.20
N PRO A 367 17.68 18.89 -5.38
CA PRO A 367 16.34 19.14 -5.93
C PRO A 367 15.24 18.60 -5.01
N ASN A 368 14.07 19.24 -5.00
CA ASN A 368 12.85 18.75 -4.33
C ASN A 368 12.17 17.57 -5.07
N GLY A 369 12.98 16.68 -5.66
CA GLY A 369 12.51 15.50 -6.37
C GLY A 369 11.55 15.78 -7.53
N THR A 370 10.59 14.86 -7.75
CA THR A 370 9.63 14.93 -8.87
C THR A 370 8.21 14.57 -8.43
N TYR A 371 7.25 15.47 -8.70
CA TYR A 371 5.82 15.23 -8.52
C TYR A 371 5.17 14.76 -9.83
N TYR A 372 4.20 13.84 -9.71
CA TYR A 372 3.39 13.39 -10.84
C TYR A 372 1.89 13.47 -10.50
N GLU A 373 1.15 14.24 -11.28
CA GLU A 373 -0.27 14.54 -11.06
C GLU A 373 -1.15 13.30 -11.35
N HIS A 374 -2.11 13.06 -10.47
CA HIS A 374 -3.02 11.92 -10.50
C HIS A 374 -4.49 12.32 -10.71
N SER A 375 -4.83 13.62 -10.68
CA SER A 375 -6.17 14.15 -10.97
C SER A 375 -7.28 13.61 -10.05
N GLY A 376 -6.92 13.26 -8.80
CA GLY A 376 -7.85 12.83 -7.76
C GLY A 376 -8.81 11.71 -8.20
N GLY A 377 -10.08 11.83 -7.80
CA GLY A 377 -11.10 10.81 -8.08
C GLY A 377 -11.38 10.54 -9.57
N LYS A 378 -11.05 11.47 -10.46
CA LYS A 378 -11.17 11.31 -11.93
C LYS A 378 -10.09 10.38 -12.48
N GLY A 379 -8.85 10.57 -12.06
CA GLY A 379 -7.76 9.68 -12.43
C GLY A 379 -7.83 8.33 -11.71
N LEU A 380 -8.50 8.29 -10.56
CA LEU A 380 -8.82 7.04 -9.87
C LEU A 380 -9.88 6.20 -10.61
N ASP A 381 -10.99 6.82 -11.10
CA ASP A 381 -11.92 6.13 -12.02
C ASP A 381 -11.17 5.61 -13.25
N ALA A 382 -10.39 6.46 -13.94
CA ALA A 382 -9.65 6.05 -15.14
C ALA A 382 -8.77 4.80 -14.92
N GLN A 383 -8.09 4.69 -13.78
CA GLN A 383 -7.33 3.49 -13.41
C GLN A 383 -8.21 2.27 -13.17
N TRP A 384 -9.27 2.40 -12.38
CA TRP A 384 -10.18 1.28 -12.09
C TRP A 384 -11.00 0.84 -13.30
N ARG A 385 -11.37 1.75 -14.20
CA ARG A 385 -11.96 1.44 -15.52
C ARG A 385 -11.01 0.65 -16.39
N SER A 386 -9.74 1.08 -16.47
CA SER A 386 -8.72 0.31 -17.17
C SER A 386 -8.60 -1.10 -16.58
N VAL A 387 -8.52 -1.24 -15.25
CA VAL A 387 -8.50 -2.54 -14.56
C VAL A 387 -9.73 -3.41 -14.87
N ILE A 388 -10.95 -2.87 -14.76
CA ILE A 388 -12.20 -3.64 -14.83
C ILE A 388 -12.60 -3.94 -16.29
N ASP A 389 -12.50 -2.96 -17.18
CA ASP A 389 -13.06 -3.03 -18.55
C ASP A 389 -12.02 -3.43 -19.60
N VAL A 390 -10.72 -3.13 -19.38
CA VAL A 390 -9.65 -3.30 -20.40
C VAL A 390 -8.63 -4.37 -20.03
N GLN A 391 -7.96 -4.23 -18.89
CA GLN A 391 -6.86 -5.09 -18.44
C GLN A 391 -7.35 -6.45 -17.92
N LYS A 392 -8.37 -6.43 -17.06
CA LYS A 392 -9.00 -7.61 -16.43
C LYS A 392 -8.04 -8.53 -15.66
N PRO A 393 -7.14 -8.00 -14.81
CA PRO A 393 -6.16 -8.79 -14.08
C PRO A 393 -6.79 -9.77 -13.09
N GLU A 394 -6.08 -10.85 -12.77
CA GLU A 394 -6.39 -11.70 -11.61
C GLU A 394 -6.21 -10.93 -10.29
N TRP A 395 -5.21 -10.04 -10.19
CA TRP A 395 -4.94 -9.28 -8.97
C TRP A 395 -4.62 -7.81 -9.22
N VAL A 396 -4.92 -6.96 -8.24
CA VAL A 396 -4.51 -5.55 -8.21
C VAL A 396 -3.61 -5.31 -7.02
N MET A 397 -2.49 -4.63 -7.22
CA MET A 397 -1.60 -4.13 -6.17
C MET A 397 -1.80 -2.61 -6.03
N MET A 398 -2.23 -2.17 -4.86
CA MET A 398 -2.37 -0.75 -4.53
C MET A 398 -1.02 -0.19 -4.03
N LEU A 399 -0.58 0.90 -4.66
CA LEU A 399 0.75 1.46 -4.51
C LEU A 399 0.69 2.86 -3.88
N THR A 400 1.17 3.07 -2.65
CA THR A 400 1.64 2.05 -1.67
C THR A 400 0.90 2.24 -0.36
N TRP A 401 0.96 1.26 0.55
CA TRP A 401 0.39 1.42 1.88
C TRP A 401 1.09 2.54 2.67
N ASN A 402 2.42 2.52 2.75
CA ASN A 402 3.20 3.32 3.70
C ASN A 402 4.61 3.77 3.25
N ASP A 403 4.95 3.76 1.95
CA ASP A 403 6.19 4.42 1.46
C ASP A 403 6.03 5.93 1.33
N TYR A 404 6.30 6.64 2.42
CA TYR A 404 6.25 8.11 2.51
C TYR A 404 7.31 8.86 1.69
N ASN A 405 8.23 8.15 1.03
CA ASN A 405 9.08 8.75 0.01
C ASN A 405 8.35 8.93 -1.33
N GLU A 406 7.39 8.06 -1.70
CA GLU A 406 6.77 8.06 -3.03
C GLU A 406 5.24 8.19 -3.03
N SER A 407 4.53 7.36 -2.26
CA SER A 407 3.06 7.30 -2.21
C SER A 407 2.56 6.50 -1.01
N TYR A 408 1.48 6.93 -0.36
CA TYR A 408 0.88 6.26 0.81
C TYR A 408 -0.65 6.23 0.74
N ILE A 409 -1.24 5.20 1.34
CA ILE A 409 -2.69 4.93 1.41
C ILE A 409 -3.16 4.90 2.87
N ILE A 410 -2.30 4.51 3.82
CA ILE A 410 -2.67 4.47 5.24
C ILE A 410 -3.18 5.86 5.72
N PRO A 411 -4.30 5.94 6.46
CA PRO A 411 -4.87 7.24 6.85
C PRO A 411 -3.98 8.02 7.82
N VAL A 412 -3.54 9.22 7.44
CA VAL A 412 -2.63 10.04 8.27
C VAL A 412 -2.85 11.55 8.20
N ASP A 413 -3.47 12.12 9.22
CA ASP A 413 -3.16 13.50 9.64
C ASP A 413 -2.77 13.65 11.13
N ASP A 414 -2.51 12.54 11.84
CA ASP A 414 -1.47 12.32 12.90
C ASP A 414 -1.67 10.95 13.60
N LEU A 415 -0.94 9.90 13.21
CA LEU A 415 -0.98 8.57 13.88
C LEU A 415 0.03 8.51 15.06
N HIS A 416 -0.05 9.53 15.92
CA HIS A 416 0.93 9.87 16.96
C HIS A 416 2.33 10.18 16.39
N LYS A 417 2.23 10.98 15.32
CA LYS A 417 3.25 11.72 14.57
C LYS A 417 4.45 10.95 14.07
N TYR A 418 4.16 9.92 13.27
CA TYR A 418 5.02 9.50 12.16
C TYR A 418 6.46 9.21 12.60
N ARG A 419 6.64 8.37 13.62
CA ARG A 419 7.99 7.84 13.88
C ARG A 419 8.27 6.65 12.99
N ASN A 420 9.52 6.17 13.05
CA ASN A 420 10.22 5.56 11.92
C ASN A 420 10.66 6.61 10.87
N GLY A 421 11.31 7.67 11.39
CA GLY A 421 12.07 8.71 10.65
C GLY A 421 11.30 9.63 9.70
N THR A 422 9.99 9.45 9.53
CA THR A 422 9.06 10.44 8.96
C THR A 422 8.74 11.60 9.94
N GLY A 423 9.32 11.59 11.14
CA GLY A 423 8.86 12.37 12.31
C GLY A 423 9.35 13.81 12.38
N ASP A 424 10.32 14.20 11.55
CA ASP A 424 10.74 15.60 11.38
C ASP A 424 9.73 16.40 10.54
N ALA A 425 8.74 15.74 9.94
CA ALA A 425 7.65 16.38 9.22
C ALA A 425 6.77 17.27 10.14
N PRO A 426 6.27 18.43 9.67
CA PRO A 426 5.35 19.26 10.43
C PRO A 426 3.98 18.58 10.64
N TYR A 427 3.18 19.10 11.57
CA TYR A 427 1.80 18.61 11.75
C TYR A 427 0.98 18.91 10.48
N GLY A 428 0.14 17.96 10.04
CA GLY A 428 -0.62 18.07 8.79
C GLY A 428 0.24 18.08 7.52
N TRP A 429 1.46 17.52 7.57
CA TRP A 429 2.30 17.30 6.38
C TRP A 429 1.69 16.23 5.47
N TYR A 430 1.64 14.99 5.96
CA TYR A 430 0.75 13.97 5.37
C TYR A 430 -0.71 14.33 5.69
N LYS A 431 -1.61 13.92 4.79
CA LYS A 431 -3.04 14.22 4.84
C LYS A 431 -3.83 12.92 4.89
N SER A 432 -5.05 12.99 5.41
CA SER A 432 -5.98 11.86 5.34
C SER A 432 -6.32 11.50 3.88
N MET A 433 -6.15 10.23 3.53
CA MET A 433 -6.55 9.67 2.23
C MET A 433 -8.03 9.26 2.18
N ALA A 434 -8.78 9.42 3.28
CA ALA A 434 -10.12 8.88 3.46
C ALA A 434 -11.14 9.23 2.36
N GLY A 435 -10.97 10.35 1.65
CA GLY A 435 -11.75 10.69 0.46
C GLY A 435 -11.52 9.74 -0.70
N LEU A 436 -10.26 9.45 -1.01
CA LEU A 436 -9.90 8.51 -2.07
C LEU A 436 -9.94 7.05 -1.60
N ASP A 437 -9.78 6.75 -0.31
CA ASP A 437 -9.96 5.41 0.26
C ASP A 437 -11.42 4.93 0.13
N GLU A 438 -12.38 5.79 0.49
CA GLU A 438 -13.80 5.48 0.38
C GLU A 438 -14.23 5.31 -1.08
N LEU A 439 -13.67 6.14 -1.98
CA LEU A 439 -13.90 6.01 -3.42
C LEU A 439 -13.22 4.76 -4.00
N ASN A 440 -12.04 4.37 -3.51
CA ASN A 440 -11.41 3.09 -3.84
C ASN A 440 -12.28 1.91 -3.41
N ARG A 441 -12.86 1.95 -2.21
CA ARG A 441 -13.71 0.86 -1.67
C ARG A 441 -14.88 0.50 -2.60
N TYR A 442 -15.44 1.49 -3.30
CA TYR A 442 -16.44 1.29 -4.36
C TYR A 442 -15.88 0.51 -5.56
N TYR A 443 -14.74 0.93 -6.10
CA TYR A 443 -14.13 0.25 -7.25
C TYR A 443 -13.54 -1.13 -6.88
N ILE A 444 -13.06 -1.31 -5.65
CA ILE A 444 -12.61 -2.60 -5.12
C ILE A 444 -13.79 -3.58 -5.04
N GLN A 445 -14.97 -3.14 -4.61
CA GLN A 445 -16.19 -3.96 -4.68
C GLN A 445 -16.51 -4.32 -6.14
N TRP A 446 -16.60 -3.32 -7.03
CA TRP A 446 -16.88 -3.54 -8.45
C TRP A 446 -15.91 -4.52 -9.09
N TYR A 447 -14.61 -4.34 -8.87
CA TYR A 447 -13.60 -5.26 -9.36
C TYR A 447 -13.82 -6.68 -8.83
N LYS A 448 -14.06 -6.85 -7.52
CA LYS A 448 -14.18 -8.17 -6.89
C LYS A 448 -15.47 -8.91 -7.28
N THR A 449 -16.62 -8.26 -7.48
CA THR A 449 -17.85 -8.91 -7.96
C THR A 449 -18.01 -8.92 -9.48
N GLY A 450 -17.33 -8.03 -10.20
CA GLY A 450 -17.57 -7.75 -11.61
C GLY A 450 -18.85 -6.94 -11.89
N VAL A 451 -19.58 -6.51 -10.86
CA VAL A 451 -20.87 -5.81 -10.97
C VAL A 451 -20.72 -4.38 -10.46
N GLN A 452 -21.19 -3.39 -11.22
CA GLN A 452 -21.12 -1.99 -10.78
C GLN A 452 -21.99 -1.78 -9.52
N PRO A 453 -21.43 -1.31 -8.39
CA PRO A 453 -22.20 -1.12 -7.17
C PRO A 453 -23.27 -0.04 -7.37
N THR A 454 -24.49 -0.32 -6.91
CA THR A 454 -25.58 0.67 -6.93
C THR A 454 -25.32 1.75 -5.90
N ILE A 455 -25.28 3.02 -6.30
CA ILE A 455 -25.17 4.17 -5.38
C ILE A 455 -26.47 4.27 -4.57
N THR A 456 -26.34 4.44 -3.25
CA THR A 456 -27.46 4.48 -2.29
C THR A 456 -27.51 5.76 -1.46
N ASP A 457 -26.37 6.39 -1.16
CA ASP A 457 -26.29 7.72 -0.54
C ASP A 457 -25.66 8.72 -1.51
N ASP A 458 -26.19 9.94 -1.62
CA ASP A 458 -25.50 11.01 -2.33
C ASP A 458 -24.22 11.41 -1.61
N THR A 459 -23.07 11.37 -2.30
CA THR A 459 -21.75 11.68 -1.72
C THR A 459 -20.91 12.54 -2.66
N LEU A 460 -20.27 13.58 -2.11
CA LEU A 460 -19.27 14.40 -2.77
C LEU A 460 -17.89 14.07 -2.20
N PHE A 461 -16.96 13.68 -3.06
CA PHE A 461 -15.54 13.46 -2.78
C PHE A 461 -14.72 14.64 -3.31
N PHE A 462 -13.68 15.04 -2.59
CA PHE A 462 -12.74 16.07 -3.04
C PHE A 462 -11.28 15.62 -2.85
N SER A 463 -10.39 16.08 -3.74
CA SER A 463 -8.95 15.89 -3.65
C SER A 463 -8.22 17.08 -4.29
N TYR A 464 -7.24 17.67 -3.60
CA TYR A 464 -6.46 18.82 -4.08
C TYR A 464 -5.16 19.06 -3.30
N ARG A 465 -4.19 19.74 -3.90
CA ARG A 465 -2.96 20.19 -3.22
C ARG A 465 -3.26 21.43 -2.36
N THR A 466 -2.78 21.48 -1.12
CA THR A 466 -3.05 22.61 -0.19
C THR A 466 -2.25 23.88 -0.46
N SER A 467 -1.68 24.04 -1.65
CA SER A 467 -0.91 25.22 -2.10
C SER A 467 -0.77 25.27 -3.61
N SER A 468 -0.77 26.47 -4.20
CA SER A 468 -0.43 26.64 -5.62
C SER A 468 1.03 26.24 -5.88
N GLN A 469 1.28 25.62 -7.03
CA GLN A 469 2.64 25.30 -7.51
C GLN A 469 3.54 26.55 -7.65
N LYS A 470 2.93 27.75 -7.72
CA LYS A 470 3.58 29.04 -7.99
C LYS A 470 4.09 29.74 -6.73
N LEU A 471 3.80 29.21 -5.55
CA LEU A 471 4.28 29.78 -4.28
C LEU A 471 5.76 29.47 -4.09
N VAL A 472 6.51 30.50 -3.68
CA VAL A 472 7.91 30.37 -3.25
C VAL A 472 7.92 30.05 -1.74
N PRO A 473 8.56 28.95 -1.31
CA PRO A 473 8.68 28.61 0.11
C PRO A 473 9.60 29.57 0.88
N SER A 474 9.28 29.83 2.15
CA SER A 474 10.04 30.77 2.99
C SER A 474 11.21 30.15 3.77
N ALA A 475 11.21 28.83 3.96
CA ALA A 475 12.23 28.08 4.70
C ALA A 475 12.98 27.04 3.84
N ASP A 476 12.54 26.80 2.60
CA ASP A 476 13.21 25.93 1.63
C ASP A 476 13.92 26.77 0.56
N ARG A 477 15.19 26.45 0.28
CA ARG A 477 16.05 27.15 -0.69
C ARG A 477 16.45 26.28 -1.88
N ARG A 478 16.01 25.03 -1.89
CA ARG A 478 16.30 24.03 -2.93
C ARG A 478 15.61 24.39 -4.25
N PRO A 479 16.07 23.84 -5.39
CA PRO A 479 15.34 23.94 -6.66
C PRO A 479 13.87 23.49 -6.52
N PRO A 480 12.92 24.14 -7.22
CA PRO A 480 11.51 23.75 -7.20
C PRO A 480 11.29 22.28 -7.59
N VAL A 481 10.19 21.70 -7.10
CA VAL A 481 9.76 20.34 -7.45
C VAL A 481 9.67 20.19 -8.97
N LYS A 482 10.33 19.17 -9.53
CA LYS A 482 10.22 18.85 -10.95
C LYS A 482 8.82 18.31 -11.24
N ILE A 483 8.20 18.76 -12.32
CA ILE A 483 6.95 18.17 -12.82
C ILE A 483 7.28 17.01 -13.75
N GLY A 484 6.72 15.84 -13.46
CA GLY A 484 6.99 14.60 -14.17
C GLY A 484 6.03 14.31 -15.33
N ASN A 485 4.76 14.69 -15.22
CA ASN A 485 3.73 14.49 -16.24
C ASN A 485 2.78 15.70 -16.39
N GLY A 486 2.49 16.06 -17.64
CA GLY A 486 1.53 17.11 -18.00
C GLY A 486 1.85 18.52 -17.46
N PRO A 487 0.93 19.48 -17.66
CA PRO A 487 0.86 20.68 -16.85
C PRO A 487 0.04 20.37 -15.59
N ILE A 488 0.65 20.49 -14.41
CA ILE A 488 -0.13 20.40 -13.17
C ILE A 488 -0.98 21.65 -13.01
N LYS A 489 -2.14 21.50 -12.40
CA LYS A 489 -3.11 22.58 -12.24
C LYS A 489 -3.31 22.95 -10.78
N ASP A 490 -3.74 24.19 -10.55
CA ASP A 490 -4.18 24.66 -9.24
C ASP A 490 -5.71 24.49 -9.16
N GLU A 491 -6.17 23.23 -9.10
CA GLU A 491 -7.58 22.82 -9.16
C GLU A 491 -7.99 21.91 -8.00
N ILE A 492 -9.29 21.90 -7.73
CA ILE A 492 -10.00 20.92 -6.91
C ILE A 492 -10.59 19.85 -7.83
N TYR A 493 -10.14 18.61 -7.63
CA TYR A 493 -10.73 17.43 -8.27
C TYR A 493 -11.90 16.95 -7.42
N ILE A 494 -13.12 17.21 -7.89
CA ILE A 494 -14.34 16.76 -7.24
C ILE A 494 -14.89 15.55 -7.98
N THR A 495 -15.35 14.55 -7.24
CA THR A 495 -16.10 13.41 -7.76
C THR A 495 -17.40 13.29 -6.98
N THR A 496 -18.51 13.08 -7.65
CA THR A 496 -19.80 12.88 -6.99
C THR A 496 -20.34 11.50 -7.30
N ALA A 497 -20.86 10.82 -6.28
CA ALA A 497 -21.71 9.65 -6.42
C ALA A 497 -23.15 10.07 -6.09
N LEU A 498 -24.03 10.13 -7.09
CA LEU A 498 -25.37 10.69 -6.94
C LEU A 498 -26.47 9.69 -7.30
N THR A 499 -27.49 9.61 -6.46
CA THR A 499 -28.71 8.80 -6.64
C THR A 499 -29.67 9.40 -7.68
N ALA A 500 -29.70 10.73 -7.73
CA ALA A 500 -30.47 11.56 -8.67
C ALA A 500 -29.66 12.84 -8.98
N PRO A 501 -29.92 13.58 -10.08
CA PRO A 501 -29.20 14.81 -10.38
C PRO A 501 -29.19 15.81 -9.22
N ALA A 502 -28.10 16.56 -9.08
CA ALA A 502 -27.90 17.57 -8.03
C ALA A 502 -26.95 18.67 -8.53
N GLN A 503 -27.00 19.83 -7.89
CA GLN A 503 -26.06 20.92 -8.12
C GLN A 503 -24.93 20.85 -7.10
N VAL A 504 -23.69 20.72 -7.58
CA VAL A 504 -22.48 20.92 -6.78
C VAL A 504 -22.28 22.42 -6.60
N GLU A 505 -22.06 22.86 -5.37
CA GLU A 505 -21.60 24.20 -5.04
C GLU A 505 -20.23 24.13 -4.37
N VAL A 506 -19.33 24.99 -4.83
CA VAL A 506 -17.96 25.14 -4.30
C VAL A 506 -17.74 26.59 -3.94
N PHE A 507 -17.20 26.84 -2.76
CA PHE A 507 -16.58 28.10 -2.40
C PHE A 507 -15.08 27.86 -2.18
N SER A 508 -14.23 28.56 -2.95
CA SER A 508 -12.78 28.49 -2.84
C SER A 508 -12.21 29.90 -2.63
N GLY A 509 -11.65 30.16 -1.46
CA GLY A 509 -11.28 31.50 -1.03
C GLY A 509 -12.50 32.41 -0.89
N GLN A 510 -12.73 33.27 -1.88
CA GLN A 510 -13.93 34.09 -2.05
C GLN A 510 -14.75 33.73 -3.31
N GLU A 511 -14.19 32.92 -4.21
CA GLU A 511 -14.83 32.53 -5.46
C GLU A 511 -15.90 31.47 -5.22
N ARG A 512 -17.00 31.54 -5.99
CA ARG A 512 -18.13 30.63 -5.89
C ARG A 512 -18.44 30.01 -7.25
N THR A 513 -18.45 28.68 -7.31
CA THR A 513 -18.81 27.92 -8.51
C THR A 513 -20.04 27.06 -8.23
N ARG A 514 -20.95 26.97 -9.20
CA ARG A 514 -22.12 26.08 -9.19
C ARG A 514 -22.14 25.28 -10.49
N ILE A 515 -22.33 23.98 -10.39
CA ILE A 515 -22.29 23.04 -11.52
C ILE A 515 -23.42 22.02 -11.33
N ASP A 516 -24.30 21.88 -12.33
CA ASP A 516 -25.32 20.85 -12.34
C ASP A 516 -24.71 19.51 -12.78
N VAL A 517 -24.93 18.46 -11.99
CA VAL A 517 -24.29 17.14 -12.16
C VAL A 517 -25.36 16.04 -12.17
N PRO A 518 -25.36 15.12 -13.17
CA PRO A 518 -26.37 14.06 -13.26
C PRO A 518 -26.13 12.91 -12.25
N ALA A 519 -27.07 11.97 -12.21
CA ALA A 519 -26.96 10.76 -11.38
C ALA A 519 -25.83 9.82 -11.87
N GLY A 520 -25.24 9.05 -10.95
CA GLY A 520 -24.09 8.18 -11.21
C GLY A 520 -22.79 8.70 -10.58
N ILE A 521 -21.65 8.15 -11.03
CA ILE A 521 -20.32 8.70 -10.76
C ILE A 521 -20.01 9.77 -11.82
N HIS A 522 -19.67 10.99 -11.38
CA HIS A 522 -19.27 12.10 -12.25
C HIS A 522 -18.11 12.88 -11.65
N HIS A 523 -17.32 13.54 -12.50
CA HIS A 523 -16.14 14.30 -12.10
C HIS A 523 -16.23 15.76 -12.57
N VAL A 524 -15.88 16.70 -11.69
CA VAL A 524 -15.79 18.12 -12.03
C VAL A 524 -14.48 18.72 -11.51
N GLU A 525 -13.93 19.66 -12.27
CA GLU A 525 -12.66 20.36 -12.00
C GLU A 525 -12.98 21.83 -11.71
N VAL A 526 -12.55 22.36 -10.56
CA VAL A 526 -12.79 23.75 -10.16
C VAL A 526 -11.47 24.42 -9.74
N PRO A 527 -11.06 25.55 -10.34
CA PRO A 527 -9.83 26.25 -9.95
C PRO A 527 -9.85 26.67 -8.48
N PHE A 528 -8.79 26.37 -7.71
CA PHE A 528 -8.72 26.79 -6.31
C PHE A 528 -8.16 28.20 -6.14
N GLN A 529 -8.60 28.87 -5.08
CA GLN A 529 -8.03 30.11 -4.54
C GLN A 529 -7.57 29.88 -3.10
N ALA A 530 -6.63 30.70 -2.62
CA ALA A 530 -6.17 30.65 -1.24
C ALA A 530 -7.30 31.01 -0.24
N GLY A 531 -7.30 30.35 0.92
CA GLY A 531 -8.31 30.49 1.96
C GLY A 531 -9.21 29.25 2.09
N ARG A 532 -10.42 29.48 2.63
CA ARG A 532 -11.44 28.46 2.94
C ARG A 532 -11.84 27.65 1.71
N GLN A 533 -12.07 26.35 1.89
CA GLN A 533 -12.56 25.43 0.86
C GLN A 533 -13.84 24.77 1.40
N TYR A 534 -15.00 25.16 0.87
CA TYR A 534 -16.30 24.64 1.30
C TYR A 534 -17.06 24.04 0.13
N PHE A 535 -17.69 22.90 0.36
CA PHE A 535 -18.43 22.14 -0.64
C PHE A 535 -19.85 21.89 -0.15
N ALA A 536 -20.82 21.93 -1.07
CA ALA A 536 -22.20 21.56 -0.80
C ALA A 536 -22.85 20.84 -1.99
N LEU A 537 -23.79 19.95 -1.68
CA LEU A 537 -24.72 19.38 -2.65
C LEU A 537 -26.10 19.99 -2.44
N TRP A 538 -26.73 20.42 -3.53
CA TRP A 538 -28.06 20.99 -3.57
C TRP A 538 -28.99 20.18 -4.48
N ARG A 539 -30.21 19.89 -4.04
CA ARG A 539 -31.28 19.31 -4.88
C ARG A 539 -32.59 20.01 -4.57
N ASP A 540 -33.35 20.35 -5.61
CA ASP A 540 -34.67 21.02 -5.51
C ASP A 540 -34.67 22.27 -4.61
N GLY A 541 -33.58 23.05 -4.66
CA GLY A 541 -33.38 24.26 -3.83
C GLY A 541 -32.99 24.00 -2.37
N LYS A 542 -32.92 22.75 -1.92
CA LYS A 542 -32.46 22.35 -0.57
C LYS A 542 -30.99 21.92 -0.60
N GLN A 543 -30.20 22.39 0.37
CA GLN A 543 -28.88 21.84 0.67
C GLN A 543 -29.05 20.46 1.33
N ILE A 544 -28.54 19.40 0.68
CA ILE A 544 -28.66 18.01 1.15
C ILE A 544 -27.39 17.51 1.84
N ALA A 545 -26.23 18.09 1.51
CA ALA A 545 -24.93 17.74 2.09
C ALA A 545 -24.01 18.98 2.08
N SER A 546 -23.07 19.07 3.02
CA SER A 546 -22.04 20.12 3.03
C SER A 546 -20.89 19.85 4.00
N GLY A 547 -19.71 20.41 3.72
CA GLY A 547 -18.54 20.33 4.59
C GLY A 547 -17.38 21.22 4.14
N GLU A 548 -16.37 21.34 5.00
CA GLU A 548 -15.10 22.03 4.71
C GLU A 548 -14.04 21.01 4.27
N GLY A 549 -13.10 21.44 3.43
CA GLY A 549 -11.80 20.80 3.27
C GLY A 549 -10.68 21.64 3.89
N THR A 550 -9.43 21.13 3.88
CA THR A 550 -8.26 21.89 4.37
C THR A 550 -8.11 23.20 3.59
N PRO A 551 -7.94 24.37 4.24
CA PRO A 551 -7.70 25.63 3.54
C PRO A 551 -6.49 25.56 2.59
N VAL A 552 -6.59 26.21 1.44
CA VAL A 552 -5.45 26.38 0.53
C VAL A 552 -4.59 27.53 1.05
N ASN A 553 -3.30 27.26 1.24
CA ASN A 553 -2.37 28.22 1.82
C ASN A 553 -2.01 29.34 0.83
N SER A 554 -1.91 30.58 1.34
CA SER A 554 -1.40 31.74 0.60
C SER A 554 0.13 31.87 0.65
N ASN A 555 0.77 31.14 1.55
CA ASN A 555 2.21 31.13 1.81
C ASN A 555 2.60 29.75 2.37
N ILE A 556 3.83 29.30 2.11
CA ILE A 556 4.31 27.98 2.54
C ILE A 556 5.74 28.08 3.08
N GLN A 557 6.11 27.22 4.03
CA GLN A 557 7.48 27.15 4.54
C GLN A 557 8.37 26.23 3.69
N PHE A 558 7.79 25.12 3.22
CA PHE A 558 8.42 24.13 2.34
C PHE A 558 7.47 23.83 1.18
N HIS A 559 7.96 23.26 0.09
CA HIS A 559 7.05 22.64 -0.87
C HIS A 559 6.29 21.47 -0.21
N ASP A 560 5.00 21.35 -0.52
CA ASP A 560 4.14 20.24 -0.11
C ASP A 560 3.20 19.93 -1.28
N TYR A 561 3.27 18.70 -1.77
CA TYR A 561 2.50 18.23 -2.93
C TYR A 561 1.58 17.05 -2.58
N TRP A 562 1.49 16.67 -1.30
CA TRP A 562 0.52 15.66 -0.87
C TRP A 562 -0.91 16.22 -1.01
N PRO A 563 -1.83 15.52 -1.69
CA PRO A 563 -3.20 15.98 -1.80
C PRO A 563 -3.89 15.84 -0.45
N THR A 564 -4.65 16.86 -0.02
CA THR A 564 -5.70 16.65 0.97
C THR A 564 -6.87 15.97 0.29
N THR A 565 -7.57 15.08 1.00
CA THR A 565 -8.74 14.36 0.47
C THR A 565 -9.85 14.31 1.52
N GLY A 566 -11.09 14.18 1.07
CA GLY A 566 -12.22 13.98 1.96
C GLY A 566 -13.50 13.64 1.22
N TYR A 567 -14.55 13.31 1.98
CA TYR A 567 -15.89 13.07 1.44
C TYR A 567 -16.97 13.62 2.36
N ILE A 568 -18.09 13.97 1.76
CA ILE A 568 -19.27 14.57 2.39
C ILE A 568 -20.49 13.80 1.89
N ARG A 569 -21.21 13.11 2.78
CA ARG A 569 -22.45 12.41 2.44
C ARG A 569 -23.68 13.28 2.76
N ALA A 570 -24.78 13.06 2.06
CA ALA A 570 -26.08 13.60 2.42
C ALA A 570 -26.64 12.93 3.69
N ASN A 571 -27.51 13.66 4.41
CA ASN A 571 -28.21 13.21 5.61
C ASN A 571 -29.65 12.78 5.30
#